data_AF-A0A850T4E9-F1
#
_entry.id   AF-A0A850T4E9-F1
#
_cell.length_a   1.000
_cell.length_b   1.000
_cell.length_c   1.000
_cell.angle_alpha   90.00
_cell.angle_beta   90.00
_cell.angle_gamma   90.00
#
_symmetry.space_group_name_H-M   'P 1'
#
loop_
_entity.id
_entity.type
_entity.pdbx_description
1 polymer ?
#
loop_
_entity_poly.entity_id
_entity_poly.type
_entity_poly.pdbx_seq_one_letter_code
_entity_poly.pdbx_strand_id
1 'polypeptide(L)'
;MTADSALADCRRKIRAATLSDEAECVRALLLDAETSKEIRTAAQASAAAFVRQARAEATRSTLVDKFLQEYGLSTAEGVTLMRLAEALLRTPDAATADALIKDKVEAGDWAAHKGKSPFPLVNFSTRALMLTAAWLDDVEASDPTRKLVRATKDLLDRVGEPVIRAAVAQAMKVMGEHFVLGETISEAQRRARDYAKKGYNFSFDMLGEAAHTAADAQKYFRDYEDAIAEIAKSAGQARPIDNPGISVKLSALHPRYEYAKRERVMKELGERIRALAIAAKEANIGFNIDAEEAARLDLSLDLIEALMRDPK
;
A
#
# COMPACT_ATOMS: atom_id res chain seq x y z
N MET A 1 -11.18 36.74 -20.47
CA MET A 1 -10.15 35.70 -20.28
C MET A 1 -10.71 34.41 -20.87
N THR A 2 -10.08 33.81 -21.87
CA THR A 2 -10.50 32.51 -22.42
C THR A 2 -10.19 31.39 -21.43
N ALA A 3 -10.86 30.23 -21.55
CA ALA A 3 -10.58 29.06 -20.71
C ALA A 3 -9.09 28.67 -20.77
N ASP A 4 -8.48 28.75 -21.96
CA ASP A 4 -7.05 28.45 -22.15
C ASP A 4 -6.14 29.45 -21.42
N SER A 5 -6.47 30.74 -21.45
CA SER A 5 -5.70 31.75 -20.70
C SER A 5 -5.82 31.57 -19.18
N ALA A 6 -7.00 31.19 -18.69
CA ALA A 6 -7.21 30.90 -17.27
C ALA A 6 -6.41 29.66 -16.83
N LEU A 7 -6.39 28.61 -17.65
CA LEU A 7 -5.63 27.40 -17.36
C LEU A 7 -4.11 27.67 -17.36
N ALA A 8 -3.61 28.42 -18.34
CA ALA A 8 -2.21 28.83 -18.40
C ALA A 8 -1.80 29.63 -17.15
N ASP A 9 -2.67 30.51 -16.67
CA ASP A 9 -2.45 31.27 -15.43
C ASP A 9 -2.41 30.35 -14.19
N CYS A 10 -3.31 29.37 -14.09
CA CYS A 10 -3.27 28.37 -13.02
C CYS A 10 -1.98 27.55 -13.05
N ARG A 11 -1.56 27.06 -14.23
CA ARG A 11 -0.30 26.30 -14.40
C ARG A 11 0.91 27.13 -14.00
N ARG A 12 0.93 28.42 -14.36
CA ARG A 12 2.00 29.34 -13.94
C ARG A 12 2.06 29.50 -12.42
N LYS A 13 0.91 29.66 -11.74
CA LYS A 13 0.83 29.77 -10.28
C LYS A 13 1.35 28.50 -9.58
N ILE A 14 0.96 27.31 -10.06
CA ILE A 14 1.43 26.03 -9.51
C ILE A 14 2.96 25.92 -9.61
N ARG A 15 3.52 26.21 -10.79
CA ARG A 15 4.98 26.17 -11.01
C ARG A 15 5.71 27.19 -10.14
N ALA A 16 5.18 28.41 -10.01
CA ALA A 16 5.77 29.44 -9.15
C ALA A 16 5.79 29.01 -7.66
N ALA A 17 4.83 28.19 -7.23
CA ALA A 17 4.73 27.71 -5.86
C ALA A 17 5.62 26.50 -5.53
N THR A 18 6.31 25.91 -6.51
CA THR A 18 7.00 24.61 -6.34
C THR A 18 8.10 24.64 -5.28
N LEU A 19 8.80 25.76 -5.13
CA LEU A 19 9.88 25.96 -4.15
C LEU A 19 9.67 27.23 -3.32
N SER A 20 8.40 27.60 -3.09
CA SER A 20 8.09 28.74 -2.23
C SER A 20 8.58 28.51 -0.80
N ASP A 21 8.90 29.61 -0.11
CA ASP A 21 9.26 29.58 1.30
C ASP A 21 8.14 28.96 2.13
N GLU A 22 8.49 28.00 2.99
CA GLU A 22 7.52 27.26 3.79
C GLU A 22 6.76 28.20 4.73
N ALA A 23 7.43 29.18 5.34
CA ALA A 23 6.80 30.09 6.29
C ALA A 23 5.81 31.04 5.59
N GLU A 24 6.11 31.47 4.36
CA GLU A 24 5.16 32.19 3.51
C GLU A 24 3.94 31.35 3.16
N CYS A 25 4.14 30.11 2.71
CA CYS A 25 3.06 29.17 2.41
C CYS A 25 2.16 28.91 3.62
N VAL A 26 2.74 28.62 4.78
CA VAL A 26 1.99 28.35 6.01
C VAL A 26 1.21 29.58 6.45
N ARG A 27 1.78 30.79 6.39
CA ARG A 27 1.06 32.03 6.71
C ARG A 27 -0.18 32.23 5.83
N ALA A 28 -0.06 31.95 4.53
CA ALA A 28 -1.19 32.02 3.62
C ALA A 28 -2.25 30.96 3.93
N LEU A 29 -1.84 29.71 4.12
CA LEU A 29 -2.75 28.59 4.43
C LEU A 29 -3.49 28.76 5.76
N LEU A 30 -2.87 29.39 6.76
CA LEU A 30 -3.52 29.65 8.05
C LEU A 30 -4.72 30.59 7.94
N LEU A 31 -4.69 31.54 6.99
CA LEU A 31 -5.83 32.43 6.74
C LEU A 31 -7.00 31.66 6.13
N ASP A 32 -6.72 30.75 5.19
CA ASP A 32 -7.74 29.91 4.55
C ASP A 32 -8.28 28.82 5.49
N ALA A 33 -7.45 28.32 6.41
CA ALA A 33 -7.81 27.28 7.37
C ALA A 33 -8.51 27.82 8.64
N GLU A 34 -8.64 29.14 8.78
CA GLU A 34 -9.28 29.74 9.95
C GLU A 34 -10.77 29.35 10.02
N THR A 35 -11.17 28.85 11.18
CA THR A 35 -12.53 28.38 11.44
C THR A 35 -13.10 29.02 12.70
N SER A 36 -14.42 29.06 12.82
CA SER A 36 -15.06 29.59 14.03
C SER A 36 -14.77 28.71 15.25
N LYS A 37 -14.87 29.28 16.46
CA LYS A 37 -14.66 28.52 17.70
C LYS A 37 -15.66 27.36 17.81
N GLU A 38 -16.89 27.57 17.39
CA GLU A 38 -17.98 26.61 17.41
C GLU A 38 -17.66 25.42 16.50
N ILE A 39 -17.21 25.67 15.26
CA ILE A 39 -16.78 24.63 14.32
C ILE A 39 -15.61 23.84 14.90
N ARG A 40 -14.60 24.52 15.46
CA ARG A 40 -13.45 23.83 16.08
C ARG A 40 -13.86 22.95 17.24
N THR A 41 -14.73 23.42 18.13
CA THR A 41 -15.22 22.62 19.26
C THR A 41 -16.02 21.40 18.80
N ALA A 42 -16.89 21.56 17.80
CA ALA A 42 -17.65 20.45 17.22
C ALA A 42 -16.73 19.41 16.55
N ALA A 43 -15.75 19.87 15.75
CA ALA A 43 -14.77 19.00 15.10
C ALA A 43 -13.91 18.24 16.12
N GLN A 44 -13.45 18.91 17.19
CA GLN A 44 -12.71 18.28 18.29
C GLN A 44 -13.54 17.21 19.01
N ALA A 45 -14.82 17.48 19.28
CA ALA A 45 -15.70 16.52 19.91
C ALA A 45 -15.93 15.28 19.02
N SER A 46 -16.15 15.49 17.72
CA SER A 46 -16.29 14.42 16.73
C SER A 46 -15.02 13.58 16.61
N ALA A 47 -13.86 14.22 16.46
CA ALA A 47 -12.57 13.54 16.40
C ALA A 47 -12.27 12.74 17.67
N ALA A 48 -12.55 13.32 18.85
CA ALA A 48 -12.37 12.62 20.12
C ALA A 48 -13.30 11.40 20.24
N ALA A 49 -14.56 11.51 19.79
CA ALA A 49 -15.49 10.38 19.77
C ALA A 49 -15.00 9.27 18.82
N PHE A 50 -14.57 9.63 17.62
CA PHE A 50 -14.01 8.70 16.64
C PHE A 50 -12.78 7.96 17.19
N VAL A 51 -11.83 8.67 17.79
CA VAL A 51 -10.63 8.06 18.39
C VAL A 51 -10.99 7.13 19.56
N ARG A 52 -11.94 7.52 20.42
CA ARG A 52 -12.40 6.64 21.51
C ARG A 52 -13.05 5.37 20.98
N GLN A 53 -13.88 5.49 19.94
CA GLN A 53 -14.51 4.33 19.30
C GLN A 53 -13.46 3.41 18.67
N ALA A 54 -12.54 3.96 17.87
CA ALA A 54 -11.47 3.19 17.24
C ALA A 54 -10.61 2.45 18.29
N ARG A 55 -10.29 3.09 19.42
CA ARG A 55 -9.55 2.46 20.53
C ARG A 55 -10.35 1.37 21.23
N ALA A 56 -11.66 1.56 21.43
CA ALA A 56 -12.52 0.55 22.01
C ALA A 56 -12.63 -0.69 21.10
N GLU A 57 -12.76 -0.48 19.79
CA GLU A 57 -12.84 -1.55 18.78
C GLU A 57 -11.50 -2.24 18.54
N ALA A 58 -10.37 -1.54 18.69
CA ALA A 58 -9.03 -2.13 18.60
C ALA A 58 -8.79 -3.23 19.64
N THR A 59 -9.56 -3.33 20.72
CA THR A 59 -9.49 -4.48 21.63
C THR A 59 -9.92 -5.80 20.97
N ARG A 60 -10.76 -5.71 19.92
CA ARG A 60 -11.21 -6.82 19.06
C ARG A 60 -10.29 -7.08 17.86
N SER A 61 -9.19 -6.34 17.75
CA SER A 61 -8.25 -6.44 16.64
C SER A 61 -7.57 -7.80 16.58
N THR A 62 -7.22 -8.20 15.36
CA THR A 62 -6.62 -9.49 15.05
C THR A 62 -5.20 -9.58 15.61
N LEU A 63 -4.63 -10.79 15.66
CA LEU A 63 -3.25 -11.00 16.11
C LEU A 63 -2.25 -10.16 15.29
N VAL A 64 -2.55 -9.96 14.00
CA VAL A 64 -1.73 -9.18 13.05
C VAL A 64 -1.77 -7.68 13.38
N ASP A 65 -2.93 -7.13 13.68
CA ASP A 65 -3.06 -5.70 14.05
C ASP A 65 -2.25 -5.38 15.32
N LYS A 66 -2.26 -6.29 16.30
CA LYS A 66 -1.49 -6.17 17.54
C LYS A 66 0.00 -6.34 17.29
N PHE A 67 0.37 -7.21 16.36
CA PHE A 67 1.75 -7.38 15.91
C PHE A 67 2.28 -6.10 15.23
N LEU A 68 1.52 -5.50 14.31
CA LEU A 68 1.89 -4.25 13.63
C LEU A 68 1.91 -3.04 14.57
N GLN A 69 1.11 -3.02 15.63
CA GLN A 69 1.20 -1.99 16.68
C GLN A 69 2.50 -2.09 17.49
N GLU A 70 2.99 -3.31 17.73
CA GLU A 70 4.24 -3.55 18.46
C GLU A 70 5.47 -3.28 17.57
N TYR A 71 5.44 -3.75 16.32
CA TYR A 71 6.51 -3.63 15.33
C TYR A 71 6.20 -2.55 14.29
N GLY A 72 5.74 -1.38 14.73
CA GLY A 72 5.23 -0.29 13.89
C GLY A 72 5.90 -0.14 12.52
N LEU A 73 5.12 0.17 11.49
CA LEU A 73 5.60 0.39 10.11
C LEU A 73 6.66 1.51 9.96
N SER A 74 6.91 2.27 11.03
CA SER A 74 7.95 3.30 11.13
C SER A 74 9.30 2.77 11.66
N THR A 75 9.38 1.51 12.11
CA THR A 75 10.64 0.91 12.57
C THR A 75 11.31 0.13 11.45
N ALA A 76 12.64 0.03 11.50
CA ALA A 76 13.41 -0.71 10.49
C ALA A 76 12.97 -2.18 10.41
N GLU A 77 12.56 -2.76 11.55
CA GLU A 77 12.06 -4.12 11.70
C GLU A 77 10.68 -4.28 11.07
N GLY A 78 9.76 -3.33 11.32
CA GLY A 78 8.43 -3.32 10.71
C GLY A 78 8.49 -3.21 9.19
N VAL A 79 9.35 -2.33 8.66
CA VAL A 79 9.61 -2.21 7.22
C VAL A 79 10.20 -3.50 6.63
N THR A 80 11.15 -4.12 7.33
CA THR A 80 11.79 -5.36 6.88
C THR A 80 10.80 -6.52 6.84
N LEU A 81 9.96 -6.64 7.87
CA LEU A 81 8.93 -7.68 7.91
C LEU A 81 7.88 -7.49 6.82
N MET A 82 7.47 -6.24 6.56
CA MET A 82 6.53 -5.94 5.49
C MET A 82 7.08 -6.26 4.11
N ARG A 83 8.35 -5.92 3.86
CA ARG A 83 9.05 -6.30 2.63
C ARG A 83 9.15 -7.82 2.48
N LEU A 84 9.41 -8.53 3.57
CA LEU A 84 9.42 -9.99 3.55
C LEU A 84 8.00 -10.53 3.25
N ALA A 85 6.95 -9.97 3.84
CA ALA A 85 5.56 -10.37 3.60
C ALA A 85 5.17 -10.18 2.13
N GLU A 86 5.46 -9.03 1.57
CA GLU A 86 5.25 -8.73 0.15
C GLU A 86 6.03 -9.70 -0.76
N ALA A 87 7.31 -9.93 -0.47
CA ALA A 87 8.16 -10.79 -1.29
C ALA A 87 7.69 -12.26 -1.27
N LEU A 88 7.28 -12.78 -0.11
CA LEU A 88 6.79 -14.17 -0.02
C LEU A 88 5.44 -14.36 -0.69
N LEU A 89 4.54 -13.38 -0.65
CA LEU A 89 3.26 -13.46 -1.36
C LEU A 89 3.43 -13.46 -2.89
N ARG A 90 4.50 -12.84 -3.39
CA ARG A 90 4.86 -12.85 -4.81
C ARG A 90 5.71 -14.05 -5.23
N THR A 91 6.11 -14.90 -4.30
CA THR A 91 6.97 -16.05 -4.57
C THR A 91 6.12 -17.32 -4.63
N PRO A 92 5.83 -17.85 -5.84
CA PRO A 92 4.92 -18.97 -6.01
C PRO A 92 5.51 -20.31 -5.57
N ASP A 93 6.85 -20.43 -5.50
CA ASP A 93 7.52 -21.67 -5.12
C ASP A 93 8.07 -21.63 -3.70
N ALA A 94 7.82 -22.70 -2.96
CA ALA A 94 8.19 -22.81 -1.55
C ALA A 94 9.71 -22.73 -1.31
N ALA A 95 10.53 -23.21 -2.24
CA ALA A 95 11.98 -23.23 -2.10
C ALA A 95 12.60 -21.82 -2.16
N THR A 96 12.13 -20.97 -3.08
CA THR A 96 12.57 -19.57 -3.20
C THR A 96 12.03 -18.75 -2.05
N ALA A 97 10.79 -19.01 -1.62
CA ALA A 97 10.21 -18.40 -0.43
C ALA A 97 11.06 -18.71 0.82
N ASP A 98 11.50 -19.96 0.98
CA ASP A 98 12.37 -20.40 2.08
C ASP A 98 13.73 -19.71 2.05
N ALA A 99 14.35 -19.56 0.88
CA ALA A 99 15.62 -18.85 0.72
C ALA A 99 15.49 -17.35 1.09
N LEU A 100 14.35 -16.73 0.73
CA LEU A 100 14.02 -15.34 1.06
C LEU A 100 13.81 -15.12 2.57
N ILE A 101 13.12 -16.05 3.23
CA ILE A 101 12.95 -16.02 4.69
C ILE A 101 14.32 -16.06 5.36
N LYS A 102 15.19 -16.98 4.93
CA LYS A 102 16.54 -17.13 5.49
C LYS A 102 17.35 -15.82 5.38
N ASP A 103 17.44 -15.27 4.16
CA ASP A 103 18.24 -14.07 3.88
C ASP A 103 17.76 -12.82 4.66
N LYS A 104 16.45 -12.65 4.84
CA LYS A 104 15.89 -11.43 5.46
C LYS A 104 15.71 -11.52 6.97
N VAL A 105 15.55 -12.70 7.54
CA VAL A 105 15.46 -12.88 8.99
C VAL A 105 16.85 -12.73 9.64
N GLU A 106 17.92 -13.17 8.96
CA GLU A 106 19.32 -12.99 9.42
C GLU A 106 19.75 -11.51 9.52
N ALA A 107 19.16 -10.62 8.71
CA ALA A 107 19.57 -9.22 8.62
C ALA A 107 18.99 -8.30 9.73
N GLY A 108 18.07 -8.78 10.58
CA GLY A 108 17.39 -7.96 11.59
C GLY A 108 17.86 -8.21 13.04
N ASP A 109 18.01 -7.15 13.85
CA ASP A 109 18.34 -7.25 15.27
C ASP A 109 17.07 -7.43 16.15
N TRP A 110 16.45 -8.60 16.04
CA TRP A 110 15.19 -8.94 16.73
C TRP A 110 15.34 -9.05 18.25
N ALA A 111 16.57 -9.11 18.76
CA ALA A 111 16.88 -9.32 20.17
C ALA A 111 16.59 -8.08 21.04
N ALA A 112 16.66 -6.87 20.46
CA ALA A 112 16.52 -5.59 21.16
C ALA A 112 15.11 -5.29 21.74
N HIS A 113 14.09 -6.05 21.34
CA HIS A 113 12.69 -5.85 21.73
C HIS A 113 12.14 -6.90 22.72
N LYS A 114 13.01 -7.76 23.25
CA LYS A 114 12.63 -8.79 24.23
C LYS A 114 12.03 -8.17 25.50
N GLY A 115 10.75 -8.44 25.77
CA GLY A 115 10.11 -8.17 27.06
C GLY A 115 9.46 -6.79 27.25
N LYS A 116 9.23 -6.02 26.17
CA LYS A 116 8.60 -4.67 26.26
C LYS A 116 7.08 -4.65 26.10
N SER A 117 6.44 -5.76 25.70
CA SER A 117 4.99 -5.84 25.49
C SER A 117 4.23 -6.38 26.73
N PRO A 118 3.15 -5.71 27.20
CA PRO A 118 2.35 -6.16 28.34
C PRO A 118 1.42 -7.35 28.02
N PHE A 119 1.45 -7.90 26.79
CA PHE A 119 0.57 -8.99 26.36
C PHE A 119 1.31 -10.34 26.18
N PRO A 120 0.87 -11.43 26.84
CA PRO A 120 1.54 -12.74 26.80
C PRO A 120 1.68 -13.39 25.43
N LEU A 121 0.79 -13.06 24.47
CA LEU A 121 0.74 -13.70 23.15
C LEU A 121 1.55 -12.94 22.08
N VAL A 122 1.86 -11.65 22.30
CA VAL A 122 2.83 -10.90 21.45
C VAL A 122 4.25 -11.40 21.73
N ASN A 123 4.51 -11.83 22.97
CA ASN A 123 5.71 -12.59 23.30
C ASN A 123 5.81 -13.94 22.56
N PHE A 124 4.71 -14.48 21.99
CA PHE A 124 4.76 -15.69 21.16
C PHE A 124 5.29 -15.42 19.75
N SER A 125 4.98 -14.28 19.14
CA SER A 125 5.52 -13.91 17.82
C SER A 125 6.98 -13.45 17.91
N THR A 126 7.35 -12.73 18.98
CA THR A 126 8.76 -12.48 19.31
C THR A 126 9.49 -13.79 19.60
N ARG A 127 8.85 -14.75 20.28
CA ARG A 127 9.39 -16.11 20.45
C ARG A 127 9.48 -16.85 19.13
N ALA A 128 8.51 -16.76 18.22
CA ALA A 128 8.56 -17.44 16.92
C ALA A 128 9.71 -16.92 16.04
N LEU A 129 9.92 -15.60 16.02
CA LEU A 129 11.06 -14.96 15.33
C LEU A 129 12.40 -15.23 16.03
N MET A 130 12.45 -15.20 17.37
CA MET A 130 13.62 -15.59 18.16
C MET A 130 13.93 -17.09 18.06
N LEU A 131 12.93 -17.93 17.80
CA LEU A 131 13.09 -19.37 17.59
C LEU A 131 13.71 -19.66 16.23
N THR A 132 13.40 -18.87 15.20
CA THR A 132 14.15 -18.87 13.93
C THR A 132 15.57 -18.32 14.10
N ALA A 133 15.77 -17.26 14.89
CA ALA A 133 17.10 -16.69 15.13
C ALA A 133 18.00 -17.60 15.98
N ALA A 134 17.46 -18.29 16.99
CA ALA A 134 18.18 -19.23 17.85
C ALA A 134 18.53 -20.56 17.15
N TRP A 135 17.94 -20.83 16.00
CA TRP A 135 18.27 -21.99 15.18
C TRP A 135 19.45 -21.72 14.23
N LEU A 136 19.78 -20.45 13.98
CA LEU A 136 20.72 -20.03 12.94
C LEU A 136 22.12 -19.61 13.42
N ASP A 137 22.36 -19.48 14.73
CA ASP A 137 23.71 -19.23 15.25
C ASP A 137 24.08 -20.09 16.47
N ASP A 138 25.33 -20.54 16.47
CA ASP A 138 26.00 -21.26 17.55
C ASP A 138 26.26 -20.26 18.69
N VAL A 139 25.33 -20.18 19.64
CA VAL A 139 25.39 -19.19 20.73
C VAL A 139 26.63 -19.42 21.60
N GLU A 140 27.64 -18.56 21.40
CA GLU A 140 28.82 -18.45 22.25
C GLU A 140 28.43 -18.15 23.71
N ALA A 141 29.25 -18.69 24.61
CA ALA A 141 28.87 -19.07 25.95
C ALA A 141 28.96 -17.92 26.97
N SER A 142 27.83 -17.52 27.56
CA SER A 142 27.71 -17.19 28.99
C SER A 142 26.30 -16.72 29.39
N ASP A 143 25.31 -17.61 29.58
CA ASP A 143 24.08 -17.22 30.27
C ASP A 143 23.28 -18.43 30.86
N PRO A 144 22.60 -18.31 32.02
CA PRO A 144 21.83 -19.37 32.68
C PRO A 144 20.57 -19.84 31.92
N THR A 145 20.24 -19.20 30.80
CA THR A 145 19.12 -19.53 29.91
C THR A 145 19.23 -20.92 29.25
N ARG A 146 20.39 -21.59 29.39
CA ARG A 146 20.72 -22.92 28.83
C ARG A 146 19.71 -24.05 29.13
N LYS A 147 19.03 -24.07 30.29
CA LYS A 147 18.08 -25.15 30.63
C LYS A 147 16.72 -24.98 29.97
N LEU A 148 16.23 -23.74 29.89
CA LEU A 148 14.97 -23.45 29.22
C LEU A 148 15.13 -23.55 27.69
N VAL A 149 16.26 -23.05 27.17
CA VAL A 149 16.61 -23.11 25.73
C VAL A 149 16.85 -24.54 25.26
N ARG A 150 17.50 -25.42 26.04
CA ARG A 150 17.64 -26.85 25.69
C ARG A 150 16.31 -27.59 25.71
N ALA A 151 15.46 -27.36 26.72
CA ALA A 151 14.15 -28.00 26.80
C ALA A 151 13.21 -27.56 25.65
N THR A 152 13.34 -26.31 25.18
CA THR A 152 12.65 -25.86 23.95
C THR A 152 13.30 -26.42 22.69
N LYS A 153 14.64 -26.47 22.61
CA LYS A 153 15.36 -27.05 21.46
C LYS A 153 15.00 -28.52 21.23
N ASP A 154 14.96 -29.33 22.28
CA ASP A 154 14.57 -30.75 22.19
C ASP A 154 13.08 -30.95 21.81
N LEU A 155 12.22 -29.97 22.14
CA LEU A 155 10.80 -29.97 21.75
C LEU A 155 10.61 -29.50 20.29
N LEU A 156 11.42 -28.56 19.82
CA LEU A 156 11.42 -28.02 18.46
C LEU A 156 12.10 -28.97 17.45
N ASP A 157 13.17 -29.64 17.86
CA ASP A 157 13.83 -30.71 17.09
C ASP A 157 12.88 -31.91 16.88
N ARG A 158 11.90 -32.10 17.79
CA ARG A 158 10.82 -33.09 17.64
C ARG A 158 9.67 -32.65 16.73
N VAL A 159 9.52 -31.36 16.49
CA VAL A 159 8.45 -30.76 15.68
C VAL A 159 8.91 -30.48 14.24
N GLY A 160 10.23 -30.37 14.02
CA GLY A 160 10.85 -30.32 12.71
C GLY A 160 10.74 -28.94 12.03
N GLU A 161 11.84 -28.53 11.40
CA GLU A 161 11.97 -27.37 10.50
C GLU A 161 10.75 -27.10 9.59
N PRO A 162 10.10 -28.13 8.99
CA PRO A 162 8.93 -27.94 8.12
C PRO A 162 7.69 -27.36 8.81
N VAL A 163 7.47 -27.64 10.10
CA VAL A 163 6.27 -27.18 10.82
C VAL A 163 6.37 -25.71 11.21
N ILE A 164 7.56 -25.26 11.61
CA ILE A 164 7.84 -23.86 11.91
C ILE A 164 7.73 -23.03 10.62
N ARG A 165 8.25 -23.54 9.49
CA ARG A 165 8.10 -22.91 8.18
C ARG A 165 6.66 -22.78 7.73
N ALA A 166 5.87 -23.84 7.87
CA ALA A 166 4.45 -23.78 7.56
C ALA A 166 3.72 -22.72 8.41
N ALA A 167 4.10 -22.57 9.69
CA ALA A 167 3.52 -21.56 10.57
C ALA A 167 3.89 -20.11 10.15
N VAL A 168 5.13 -19.86 9.75
CA VAL A 168 5.58 -18.54 9.25
C VAL A 168 4.89 -18.23 7.92
N ALA A 169 4.91 -19.15 6.95
CA ALA A 169 4.22 -18.96 5.67
C ALA A 169 2.72 -18.69 5.86
N GLN A 170 2.06 -19.40 6.79
CA GLN A 170 0.67 -19.16 7.13
C GLN A 170 0.46 -17.78 7.79
N ALA A 171 1.34 -17.35 8.69
CA ALA A 171 1.27 -16.02 9.29
C ALA A 171 1.45 -14.91 8.25
N MET A 172 2.35 -15.10 7.29
CA MET A 172 2.62 -14.12 6.23
C MET A 172 1.50 -14.10 5.18
N LYS A 173 0.87 -15.24 4.90
CA LYS A 173 -0.38 -15.30 4.12
C LYS A 173 -1.50 -14.51 4.80
N VAL A 174 -1.71 -14.70 6.10
CA VAL A 174 -2.70 -13.94 6.87
C VAL A 174 -2.37 -12.45 6.87
N MET A 175 -1.10 -12.05 7.04
CA MET A 175 -0.68 -10.66 6.89
C MET A 175 -0.96 -10.13 5.48
N GLY A 176 -0.65 -10.90 4.45
CA GLY A 176 -0.92 -10.56 3.05
C GLY A 176 -2.38 -10.26 2.75
N GLU A 177 -3.31 -11.03 3.34
CA GLU A 177 -4.74 -10.79 3.21
C GLU A 177 -5.20 -9.46 3.85
N HIS A 178 -4.42 -8.89 4.77
CA HIS A 178 -4.66 -7.55 5.32
C HIS A 178 -4.13 -6.42 4.43
N PHE A 179 -3.11 -6.66 3.60
CA PHE A 179 -2.50 -5.65 2.73
C PHE A 179 -3.01 -5.71 1.28
N VAL A 180 -3.35 -6.91 0.81
CA VAL A 180 -3.84 -7.16 -0.53
C VAL A 180 -5.22 -7.79 -0.42
N LEU A 181 -6.23 -7.06 -0.90
CA LEU A 181 -7.62 -7.51 -0.78
C LEU A 181 -7.84 -8.86 -1.48
N GLY A 182 -7.13 -9.17 -2.56
CA GLY A 182 -7.07 -10.50 -3.18
C GLY A 182 -5.93 -10.58 -4.19
N GLU A 183 -5.41 -11.79 -4.46
CA GLU A 183 -4.28 -11.99 -5.38
C GLU A 183 -4.64 -11.62 -6.83
N THR A 184 -5.93 -11.72 -7.16
CA THR A 184 -6.49 -11.28 -8.45
C THR A 184 -7.64 -10.30 -8.24
N ILE A 185 -7.92 -9.50 -9.26
CA ILE A 185 -9.04 -8.55 -9.24
C ILE A 185 -10.39 -9.24 -9.00
N SER A 186 -10.60 -10.45 -9.53
CA SER A 186 -11.82 -11.24 -9.29
C SER A 186 -11.98 -11.64 -7.82
N GLU A 187 -10.87 -12.03 -7.17
CA GLU A 187 -10.88 -12.36 -5.75
C GLU A 187 -11.08 -11.12 -4.87
N ALA A 188 -10.42 -10.02 -5.22
CA ALA A 188 -10.57 -8.74 -4.54
C ALA A 188 -12.03 -8.26 -4.62
N GLN A 189 -12.68 -8.34 -5.79
CA GLN A 189 -14.10 -8.03 -5.95
C GLN A 189 -15.01 -8.97 -5.15
N ARG A 190 -14.69 -10.28 -5.10
CA ARG A 190 -15.45 -11.23 -4.28
C ARG A 190 -15.46 -10.81 -2.82
N ARG A 191 -14.30 -10.45 -2.27
CA ARG A 191 -14.15 -10.00 -0.88
C ARG A 191 -14.77 -8.61 -0.65
N ALA A 192 -14.67 -7.70 -1.62
CA ALA A 192 -15.27 -6.37 -1.58
C ALA A 192 -16.80 -6.39 -1.40
N ARG A 193 -17.50 -7.42 -1.92
CA ARG A 193 -18.96 -7.54 -1.81
C ARG A 193 -19.48 -7.54 -0.36
N ASP A 194 -18.74 -8.10 0.58
CA ASP A 194 -19.18 -8.13 1.98
C ASP A 194 -19.06 -6.78 2.67
N TYR A 195 -18.15 -5.92 2.20
CA TYR A 195 -18.06 -4.52 2.61
C TYR A 195 -19.06 -3.64 1.86
N ALA A 196 -19.35 -3.93 0.59
CA ALA A 196 -20.38 -3.23 -0.17
C ALA A 196 -21.76 -3.32 0.50
N LYS A 197 -22.10 -4.47 1.10
CA LYS A 197 -23.32 -4.63 1.93
C LYS A 197 -23.37 -3.69 3.14
N LYS A 198 -22.23 -3.21 3.62
CA LYS A 198 -22.11 -2.23 4.72
C LYS A 198 -22.08 -0.78 4.23
N GLY A 199 -22.19 -0.55 2.90
CA GLY A 199 -22.18 0.77 2.29
C GLY A 199 -20.80 1.26 1.84
N TYR A 200 -19.77 0.41 1.83
CA TYR A 200 -18.45 0.79 1.30
C TYR A 200 -18.41 0.70 -0.24
N ASN A 201 -17.67 1.61 -0.86
CA ASN A 201 -17.26 1.52 -2.26
C ASN A 201 -15.73 1.38 -2.34
N PHE A 202 -15.21 0.86 -3.45
CA PHE A 202 -13.80 0.51 -3.62
C PHE A 202 -13.19 1.18 -4.86
N SER A 203 -11.93 1.60 -4.74
CA SER A 203 -11.03 1.82 -5.89
C SER A 203 -9.93 0.77 -5.80
N PHE A 204 -9.70 0.01 -6.86
CA PHE A 204 -8.68 -1.03 -6.87
C PHE A 204 -7.33 -0.46 -7.30
N ASP A 205 -6.32 -0.60 -6.44
CA ASP A 205 -4.92 -0.36 -6.78
C ASP A 205 -4.28 -1.68 -7.23
N MET A 206 -3.79 -1.70 -8.48
CA MET A 206 -3.22 -2.88 -9.11
C MET A 206 -1.75 -3.13 -8.71
N LEU A 207 -1.16 -2.31 -7.83
CA LEU A 207 0.20 -2.44 -7.29
C LEU A 207 1.34 -2.39 -8.32
N GLY A 208 1.03 -2.16 -9.60
CA GLY A 208 2.02 -1.93 -10.65
C GLY A 208 2.55 -0.50 -10.57
N GLU A 209 3.88 -0.33 -10.50
CA GLU A 209 4.56 0.95 -10.52
C GLU A 209 5.92 0.85 -11.23
N ALA A 210 6.45 2.00 -11.67
CA ALA A 210 7.82 2.12 -12.17
C ALA A 210 8.24 1.08 -13.22
N ALA A 211 7.56 1.04 -14.37
CA ALA A 211 8.01 0.22 -15.49
C ALA A 211 9.47 0.55 -15.84
N HIS A 212 10.33 -0.47 -15.95
CA HIS A 212 11.73 -0.27 -16.33
C HIS A 212 11.93 -0.51 -17.83
N THR A 213 11.08 -1.35 -18.44
CA THR A 213 11.14 -1.71 -19.86
C THR A 213 9.81 -1.45 -20.57
N ALA A 214 9.86 -1.47 -21.90
CA ALA A 214 8.63 -1.42 -22.71
C ALA A 214 7.74 -2.66 -22.49
N ALA A 215 8.34 -3.81 -22.17
CA ALA A 215 7.61 -5.03 -21.86
C ALA A 215 6.85 -4.90 -20.54
N ASP A 216 7.47 -4.31 -19.51
CA ASP A 216 6.81 -4.03 -18.23
C ASP A 216 5.61 -3.11 -18.44
N ALA A 217 5.81 -2.00 -19.16
CA ALA A 217 4.74 -1.07 -19.46
C ALA A 217 3.58 -1.71 -20.24
N GLN A 218 3.89 -2.60 -21.18
CA GLN A 218 2.87 -3.34 -21.93
C GLN A 218 2.13 -4.37 -21.06
N LYS A 219 2.83 -5.01 -20.11
CA LYS A 219 2.24 -5.93 -19.15
C LYS A 219 1.27 -5.17 -18.24
N TYR A 220 1.73 -4.10 -17.60
CA TYR A 220 0.88 -3.28 -16.72
C TYR A 220 -0.33 -2.70 -17.44
N PHE A 221 -0.15 -2.25 -18.69
CA PHE A 221 -1.27 -1.81 -19.51
C PHE A 221 -2.36 -2.89 -19.66
N ARG A 222 -1.97 -4.13 -19.96
CA ARG A 222 -2.91 -5.26 -20.06
C ARG A 222 -3.54 -5.60 -18.72
N ASP A 223 -2.75 -5.59 -17.65
CA ASP A 223 -3.26 -5.83 -16.29
C ASP A 223 -4.35 -4.80 -15.93
N TYR A 224 -4.19 -3.53 -16.33
CA TYR A 224 -5.23 -2.50 -16.16
C TYR A 224 -6.44 -2.72 -17.07
N GLU A 225 -6.27 -3.10 -18.34
CA GLU A 225 -7.39 -3.43 -19.24
C GLU A 225 -8.23 -4.58 -18.68
N ASP A 226 -7.56 -5.67 -18.25
CA ASP A 226 -8.21 -6.84 -17.67
C ASP A 226 -8.93 -6.48 -16.36
N ALA A 227 -8.32 -5.65 -15.53
CA ALA A 227 -8.93 -5.17 -14.29
C ALA A 227 -10.17 -4.31 -14.55
N ILE A 228 -10.13 -3.37 -15.51
CA ILE A 228 -11.28 -2.56 -15.90
C ILE A 228 -12.42 -3.46 -16.39
N ALA A 229 -12.12 -4.42 -17.26
CA ALA A 229 -13.11 -5.36 -17.79
C ALA A 229 -13.72 -6.24 -16.69
N GLU A 230 -12.93 -6.65 -15.70
CA GLU A 230 -13.41 -7.44 -14.57
C GLU A 230 -14.26 -6.58 -13.61
N ILE A 231 -13.86 -5.33 -13.34
CA ILE A 231 -14.62 -4.39 -12.48
C ILE A 231 -15.96 -4.04 -13.13
N ALA A 232 -16.00 -3.86 -14.45
CA ALA A 232 -17.22 -3.58 -15.21
C ALA A 232 -18.34 -4.59 -14.93
N LYS A 233 -18.00 -5.85 -14.63
CA LYS A 233 -18.98 -6.91 -14.32
C LYS A 233 -19.79 -6.65 -13.04
N SER A 234 -19.29 -5.79 -12.14
CA SER A 234 -19.98 -5.39 -10.92
C SER A 234 -20.47 -3.94 -10.91
N ALA A 235 -20.26 -3.19 -12.00
CA ALA A 235 -20.66 -1.79 -12.14
C ALA A 235 -22.14 -1.67 -12.55
N GLY A 236 -23.05 -1.81 -11.57
CA GLY A 236 -24.50 -1.77 -11.80
C GLY A 236 -25.19 -0.44 -11.48
N GLN A 237 -24.48 0.54 -10.90
CA GLN A 237 -25.06 1.81 -10.47
C GLN A 237 -25.07 2.84 -11.61
N ALA A 238 -26.01 3.78 -11.53
CA ALA A 238 -26.17 4.82 -12.54
C ALA A 238 -24.99 5.80 -12.60
N ARG A 239 -24.45 6.20 -11.43
CA ARG A 239 -23.33 7.15 -11.36
C ARG A 239 -22.01 6.40 -11.24
N PRO A 240 -20.94 6.79 -11.98
CA PRO A 240 -19.63 6.15 -11.86
C PRO A 240 -19.06 6.13 -10.44
N ILE A 241 -19.30 7.18 -9.65
CA ILE A 241 -18.81 7.30 -8.26
C ILE A 241 -19.45 6.30 -7.29
N ASP A 242 -20.61 5.74 -7.65
CA ASP A 242 -21.29 4.72 -6.86
C ASP A 242 -20.88 3.31 -7.28
N ASN A 243 -20.13 3.16 -8.38
CA ASN A 243 -19.54 1.91 -8.83
C ASN A 243 -18.10 1.78 -8.31
N PRO A 244 -17.56 0.55 -8.19
CA PRO A 244 -16.15 0.38 -7.91
C PRO A 244 -15.30 1.00 -9.02
N GLY A 245 -14.16 1.59 -8.67
CA GLY A 245 -13.24 2.23 -9.60
C GLY A 245 -11.87 1.55 -9.65
N ILE A 246 -10.97 2.15 -10.41
CA ILE A 246 -9.57 1.74 -10.51
C ILE A 246 -8.64 2.92 -10.27
N SER A 247 -7.48 2.63 -9.67
CA SER A 247 -6.37 3.56 -9.47
C SER A 247 -5.19 3.16 -10.35
N VAL A 248 -4.67 4.11 -11.12
CA VAL A 248 -3.64 3.91 -12.14
C VAL A 248 -2.45 4.82 -11.87
N LYS A 249 -1.24 4.23 -11.85
CA LYS A 249 0.03 4.97 -11.77
C LYS A 249 0.60 5.17 -13.16
N LEU A 250 0.99 6.40 -13.48
CA LEU A 250 1.50 6.76 -14.81
C LEU A 250 2.88 6.16 -15.07
N SER A 251 3.71 6.03 -14.03
CA SER A 251 5.01 5.36 -14.13
C SER A 251 4.94 3.87 -14.51
N ALA A 252 3.83 3.20 -14.21
CA ALA A 252 3.63 1.81 -14.63
C ALA A 252 3.42 1.69 -16.15
N LEU A 253 2.99 2.75 -16.83
CA LEU A 253 2.55 2.71 -18.22
C LEU A 253 3.58 3.25 -19.22
N HIS A 254 4.73 3.72 -18.75
CA HIS A 254 5.80 4.19 -19.62
C HIS A 254 7.17 4.13 -18.93
N PRO A 255 8.18 3.46 -19.53
CA PRO A 255 9.45 3.22 -18.85
C PRO A 255 10.30 4.47 -18.62
N ARG A 256 9.94 5.58 -19.28
CA ARG A 256 10.61 6.88 -19.16
C ARG A 256 9.62 7.98 -18.86
N TYR A 257 8.76 7.76 -17.87
CA TYR A 257 7.83 8.77 -17.36
C TYR A 257 8.60 9.83 -16.55
N GLU A 258 9.20 10.76 -17.28
CA GLU A 258 10.04 11.84 -16.77
C GLU A 258 9.88 13.09 -17.66
N TYR A 259 9.99 14.29 -17.06
CA TYR A 259 9.80 15.55 -17.78
C TYR A 259 10.75 15.73 -18.97
N ALA A 260 11.99 15.25 -18.85
CA ALA A 260 12.98 15.30 -19.93
C ALA A 260 12.56 14.51 -21.21
N LYS A 261 11.56 13.62 -21.11
CA LYS A 261 11.00 12.86 -22.23
C LYS A 261 9.56 13.26 -22.53
N ARG A 262 9.15 14.49 -22.16
CA ARG A 262 7.79 15.00 -22.29
C ARG A 262 7.13 14.70 -23.64
N GLU A 263 7.77 14.99 -24.76
CA GLU A 263 7.17 14.73 -26.09
C GLU A 263 6.82 13.25 -26.28
N ARG A 264 7.75 12.37 -25.92
CA ARG A 264 7.58 10.91 -25.98
C ARG A 264 6.47 10.45 -25.05
N VAL A 265 6.44 10.99 -23.82
CA VAL A 265 5.39 10.69 -22.83
C VAL A 265 4.02 11.12 -23.35
N MET A 266 3.87 12.36 -23.80
CA MET A 266 2.58 12.88 -24.29
C MET A 266 2.03 12.07 -25.47
N LYS A 267 2.91 11.50 -26.30
CA LYS A 267 2.52 10.61 -27.40
C LYS A 267 2.23 9.19 -26.91
N GLU A 268 3.23 8.51 -26.38
CA GLU A 268 3.16 7.07 -26.08
C GLU A 268 2.33 6.77 -24.82
N LEU A 269 2.59 7.50 -23.72
CA LEU A 269 1.82 7.34 -22.50
C LEU A 269 0.41 7.92 -22.66
N GLY A 270 0.29 9.07 -23.33
CA GLY A 270 -0.98 9.71 -23.65
C GLY A 270 -1.96 8.77 -24.36
N GLU A 271 -1.50 8.04 -25.38
CA GLU A 271 -2.32 7.04 -26.08
C GLU A 271 -2.79 5.90 -25.16
N ARG A 272 -1.91 5.38 -24.30
CA ARG A 272 -2.25 4.30 -23.35
C ARG A 272 -3.27 4.75 -22.31
N ILE A 273 -3.05 5.88 -21.65
CA ILE A 273 -3.98 6.37 -20.63
C ILE A 273 -5.33 6.73 -21.23
N ARG A 274 -5.35 7.24 -22.46
CA ARG A 274 -6.59 7.53 -23.21
C ARG A 274 -7.38 6.25 -23.47
N ALA A 275 -6.71 5.17 -23.87
CA ALA A 275 -7.38 3.89 -24.07
C ALA A 275 -8.01 3.36 -22.76
N LEU A 276 -7.26 3.39 -21.64
CA LEU A 276 -7.78 2.96 -20.34
C LEU A 276 -8.92 3.86 -19.83
N ALA A 277 -8.81 5.18 -20.01
CA ALA A 277 -9.86 6.11 -19.60
C ALA A 277 -11.16 5.90 -20.39
N ILE A 278 -11.07 5.61 -21.69
CA ILE A 278 -12.24 5.27 -22.51
C ILE A 278 -12.84 3.94 -22.05
N ALA A 279 -12.02 2.92 -21.80
CA ALA A 279 -12.51 1.64 -21.29
C ALA A 279 -13.23 1.80 -19.94
N ALA A 280 -12.69 2.62 -19.02
CA ALA A 280 -13.32 2.93 -17.75
C ALA A 280 -14.62 3.73 -17.90
N LYS A 281 -14.66 4.67 -18.86
CA LYS A 281 -15.88 5.40 -19.24
C LYS A 281 -16.97 4.45 -19.75
N GLU A 282 -16.62 3.56 -20.68
CA GLU A 282 -17.54 2.56 -21.24
C GLU A 282 -18.05 1.58 -20.18
N ALA A 283 -17.21 1.26 -19.19
CA ALA A 283 -17.57 0.46 -18.03
C ALA A 283 -18.39 1.22 -16.96
N ASN A 284 -18.57 2.55 -17.09
CA ASN A 284 -19.22 3.41 -16.10
C ASN A 284 -18.60 3.34 -14.69
N ILE A 285 -17.26 3.35 -14.61
CA ILE A 285 -16.50 3.26 -13.35
C ILE A 285 -15.62 4.49 -13.12
N GLY A 286 -15.19 4.69 -11.87
CA GLY A 286 -14.18 5.69 -11.53
C GLY A 286 -12.80 5.33 -12.09
N PHE A 287 -12.13 6.31 -12.73
CA PHE A 287 -10.76 6.19 -13.21
C PHE A 287 -9.89 7.23 -12.51
N ASN A 288 -9.04 6.77 -11.59
CA ASN A 288 -8.21 7.63 -10.76
C ASN A 288 -6.76 7.56 -11.24
N ILE A 289 -6.15 8.70 -11.49
CA ILE A 289 -4.71 8.80 -11.75
C ILE A 289 -4.04 9.13 -10.43
N ASP A 290 -3.19 8.23 -9.94
CA ASP A 290 -2.47 8.41 -8.68
C ASP A 290 -1.43 9.53 -8.81
N ALA A 291 -1.28 10.30 -7.74
CA ALA A 291 -0.18 11.26 -7.62
C ALA A 291 1.09 10.52 -7.22
N GLU A 292 2.19 10.83 -7.91
CA GLU A 292 3.51 10.22 -7.69
C GLU A 292 4.50 11.28 -7.17
N GLU A 293 5.79 11.20 -7.49
CA GLU A 293 6.80 12.15 -7.04
C GLU A 293 6.52 13.59 -7.54
N ALA A 294 6.87 14.59 -6.73
CA ALA A 294 6.59 16.00 -7.03
C ALA A 294 7.14 16.46 -8.40
N ALA A 295 8.28 15.91 -8.85
CA ALA A 295 8.86 16.21 -10.16
C ALA A 295 8.00 15.76 -11.35
N ARG A 296 7.02 14.86 -11.13
CA ARG A 296 6.08 14.36 -12.13
C ARG A 296 4.76 15.13 -12.15
N LEU A 297 4.47 15.97 -11.16
CA LEU A 297 3.19 16.70 -11.04
C LEU A 297 2.86 17.52 -12.31
N ASP A 298 3.82 18.31 -12.81
CA ASP A 298 3.53 19.17 -13.96
C ASP A 298 3.29 18.37 -15.25
N LEU A 299 3.95 17.21 -15.39
CA LEU A 299 3.79 16.31 -16.53
C LEU A 299 2.48 15.51 -16.43
N SER A 300 2.07 15.08 -15.23
CA SER A 300 0.77 14.43 -15.04
C SER A 300 -0.39 15.38 -15.36
N LEU A 301 -0.26 16.66 -15.02
CA LEU A 301 -1.25 17.69 -15.37
C LEU A 301 -1.38 17.90 -16.89
N ASP A 302 -0.29 17.80 -17.65
CA ASP A 302 -0.35 17.85 -19.11
C ASP A 302 -1.16 16.68 -19.69
N LEU A 303 -0.95 15.47 -19.14
CA LEU A 303 -1.68 14.26 -19.54
C LEU A 303 -3.17 14.34 -19.15
N ILE A 304 -3.47 14.82 -17.95
CA ILE A 304 -4.84 15.04 -17.49
C ILE A 304 -5.54 16.08 -18.35
N GLU A 305 -4.89 17.20 -18.68
CA GLU A 305 -5.44 18.19 -19.60
C GLU A 305 -5.76 17.57 -20.97
N ALA A 306 -4.84 16.79 -21.53
CA ALA A 306 -5.04 16.11 -22.81
C ALA A 306 -6.25 15.16 -22.77
N LEU A 307 -6.41 14.39 -21.69
CA LEU A 307 -7.58 13.53 -21.48
C LEU A 307 -8.88 14.32 -21.34
N MET A 308 -8.89 15.39 -20.54
CA MET A 308 -10.10 16.19 -20.29
C MET A 308 -10.56 16.98 -21.52
N ARG A 309 -9.66 17.23 -22.47
CA ARG A 309 -9.97 17.86 -23.77
C ARG A 309 -10.37 16.85 -24.84
N ASP A 310 -10.19 15.55 -24.60
CA ASP A 310 -10.60 14.53 -25.54
C ASP A 310 -12.13 14.52 -25.68
N PRO A 311 -12.69 14.58 -26.89
CA PRO A 311 -14.14 14.54 -27.08
C PRO A 311 -14.76 13.16 -26.81
N LYS A 312 -13.95 12.09 -26.74
CA LYS A 312 -14.41 10.74 -26.41
C LYS A 312 -14.31 10.50 -24.92
#